data_AF-A0AAV9E5G4-F1
#
_entry.id   AF-A0AAV9E5G4-F1
#
_cell.length_a   1.000
_cell.length_b   1.000
_cell.length_c   1.000
_cell.angle_alpha   90.00
_cell.angle_beta   90.00
_cell.angle_gamma   90.00
#
_symmetry.space_group_name_H-M   'P 1'
#
loop_
_entity.id
_entity.type
_entity.pdbx_description
1 polymer ?
#
loop_
_entity_poly.entity_id
_entity_poly.type
_entity_poly.pdbx_seq_one_letter_code
_entity_poly.pdbx_strand_id
1 'polypeptide(L)'
;MPIVQNAWELEVNGTAMFRLVSKLKQVKVALKQWHREEVGPMQHNLERQRFFLEEVQKKLQGDPLNQQLLHIESEARREYKNTLTREESMIRQKSRQN
;
A
#
# COMPACT_ATOMS: atom_id res chain seq x y z
N MET A 1 -11.89 2.72 -7.98
CA MET A 1 -10.54 3.33 -7.84
C MET A 1 -10.68 4.84 -8.05
N PRO A 2 -10.87 5.62 -6.98
CA PRO A 2 -11.19 7.06 -7.09
C PRO A 2 -10.14 7.84 -7.90
N ILE A 3 -8.88 7.44 -7.84
CA ILE A 3 -7.77 8.09 -8.56
C ILE A 3 -7.91 7.97 -10.09
N VAL A 4 -8.33 6.81 -10.58
CA VAL A 4 -8.57 6.59 -12.02
C VAL A 4 -9.77 7.40 -12.48
N GLN A 5 -10.84 7.42 -11.67
CA GLN A 5 -12.06 8.16 -11.97
C GLN A 5 -11.78 9.67 -12.05
N ASN A 6 -11.12 10.23 -11.03
CA ASN A 6 -10.77 11.65 -10.98
C ASN A 6 -9.88 12.06 -12.17
N ALA A 7 -8.88 11.24 -12.53
CA ALA A 7 -8.03 11.52 -13.68
C ALA A 7 -8.73 11.35 -15.04
N TRP A 8 -9.79 10.54 -15.10
CA TRP A 8 -10.56 10.31 -16.33
C TRP A 8 -11.63 11.36 -16.57
N GLU A 9 -12.22 11.90 -15.50
CA GLU A 9 -13.30 12.89 -15.57
C GLU A 9 -12.82 14.28 -15.98
N LEU A 10 -11.51 14.55 -15.96
CA LEU A 10 -10.92 15.78 -16.47
C LEU A 10 -11.37 16.08 -17.92
N GLU A 11 -11.83 17.31 -18.13
CA GLU A 11 -12.23 17.77 -19.46
C GLU A 11 -11.01 17.92 -20.36
N VAL A 12 -11.15 17.40 -21.58
CA VAL A 12 -10.14 17.53 -22.63
C VAL A 12 -10.86 17.96 -23.90
N ASN A 13 -10.40 19.06 -24.48
CA ASN A 13 -10.90 19.57 -25.75
C ASN A 13 -10.11 19.00 -26.92
N GLY A 14 -10.75 18.88 -28.08
CA GLY A 14 -10.14 18.37 -29.32
C GLY A 14 -10.88 17.17 -29.90
N THR A 15 -10.25 16.52 -30.88
CA THR A 15 -10.81 15.35 -31.56
C THR A 15 -10.96 14.16 -30.61
N ALA A 16 -11.87 13.23 -30.93
CA ALA A 16 -12.13 12.06 -30.08
C ALA A 16 -10.86 11.26 -29.75
N MET A 17 -9.98 11.05 -30.75
CA MET A 17 -8.68 10.39 -30.56
C MET A 17 -7.75 11.18 -29.64
N PHE A 18 -7.67 12.50 -29.81
CA PHE A 18 -6.85 13.35 -28.95
C PHE A 18 -7.33 13.32 -27.49
N ARG A 19 -8.65 13.39 -27.29
CA ARG A 19 -9.28 13.29 -25.97
C ARG A 19 -8.96 11.97 -25.29
N LEU A 20 -9.14 10.86 -25.99
CA LEU A 20 -8.87 9.53 -25.46
C LEU A 20 -7.41 9.38 -25.03
N VAL A 21 -6.47 9.70 -25.93
CA VAL A 21 -5.03 9.58 -25.66
C VAL A 21 -4.62 10.48 -24.50
N SER A 22 -5.16 11.69 -24.42
CA SER A 22 -4.87 12.62 -23.33
C SER A 22 -5.38 12.13 -21.98
N LYS A 23 -6.62 11.63 -21.93
CA LYS A 23 -7.17 11.03 -20.70
C LYS A 23 -6.39 9.81 -20.25
N LEU A 24 -6.00 8.93 -21.18
CA LEU A 24 -5.14 7.77 -20.86
C LEU A 24 -3.77 8.20 -20.33
N LYS A 25 -3.16 9.25 -20.88
CA LYS A 25 -1.90 9.82 -20.36
C LYS A 25 -2.07 10.36 -18.94
N GLN A 26 -3.17 11.04 -18.64
CA GLN A 26 -3.45 11.59 -17.31
C GLN A 26 -3.67 10.47 -16.29
N VAL A 27 -4.47 9.47 -16.62
CA VAL A 27 -4.63 8.27 -15.77
C VAL A 27 -3.29 7.59 -15.51
N LYS A 28 -2.44 7.44 -16.53
CA LYS A 28 -1.09 6.86 -16.38
C LYS A 28 -0.23 7.66 -15.40
N VAL A 29 -0.27 8.99 -15.46
CA VAL A 29 0.48 9.86 -14.54
C VAL A 29 -0.06 9.74 -13.11
N ALA A 30 -1.38 9.81 -12.94
CA ALA A 30 -2.03 9.68 -11.64
C ALA A 30 -1.72 8.32 -10.98
N LEU A 31 -1.74 7.23 -11.75
CA LEU A 31 -1.37 5.91 -11.25
C LEU A 31 0.12 5.80 -10.87
N LYS A 32 1.02 6.44 -11.62
CA LYS A 32 2.44 6.50 -11.26
C LYS A 32 2.67 7.28 -9.97
N GLN A 33 1.96 8.39 -9.80
CA GLN A 33 2.04 9.21 -8.59
C GLN A 33 1.52 8.43 -7.38
N TRP A 34 0.33 7.84 -7.51
CA TRP A 34 -0.24 6.98 -6.48
C TRP A 34 0.70 5.83 -6.10
N HIS A 35 1.30 5.15 -7.09
CA HIS A 35 2.26 4.10 -6.81
C HIS A 35 3.48 4.64 -6.05
N ARG A 36 4.01 5.83 -6.40
CA ARG A 36 5.12 6.43 -5.66
C ARG A 36 4.72 6.78 -4.21
N GLU A 37 3.55 7.37 -4.02
CA GLU A 37 3.09 7.90 -2.73
C GLU A 37 2.57 6.82 -1.78
N GLU A 38 1.94 5.76 -2.29
CA GLU A 38 1.30 4.75 -1.46
C GLU A 38 2.09 3.44 -1.41
N VAL A 39 2.74 3.05 -2.52
CA VAL A 39 3.50 1.79 -2.59
C VAL A 39 4.95 1.97 -2.14
N GLY A 40 5.57 3.13 -2.42
CA GLY A 40 6.93 3.43 -1.94
C GLY A 40 7.05 3.40 -0.41
N PRO A 41 6.19 4.11 0.34
CA PRO A 41 6.19 4.08 1.80
C PRO A 41 5.76 2.74 2.39
N MET A 42 5.15 1.84 1.61
CA MET A 42 4.70 0.55 2.11
C MET A 42 5.86 -0.31 2.60
N GLN A 43 6.98 -0.36 1.88
CA GLN A 43 8.15 -1.15 2.28
C GLN A 43 8.77 -0.60 3.58
N HIS A 44 8.90 0.73 3.67
CA HIS A 44 9.39 1.38 4.88
C HIS A 44 8.44 1.21 6.08
N ASN A 45 7.12 1.24 5.83
CA ASN A 45 6.11 0.94 6.85
C ASN A 45 6.17 -0.52 7.29
N LEU A 46 6.44 -1.45 6.38
CA LEU A 46 6.52 -2.88 6.69
C LEU A 46 7.73 -3.19 7.58
N GLU A 47 8.90 -2.60 7.29
CA GLU A 47 10.07 -2.68 8.18
C GLU A 47 9.79 -2.08 9.56
N ARG A 48 9.13 -0.91 9.62
CA ARG A 48 8.73 -0.27 10.89
C ARG A 48 7.78 -1.14 11.69
N GLN A 49 6.76 -1.71 11.05
CA GLN A 49 5.80 -2.63 11.68
C GLN A 49 6.50 -3.90 12.17
N ARG A 50 7.46 -4.42 11.41
CA ARG A 50 8.27 -5.57 11.82
C ARG A 50 9.08 -5.27 13.08
N PHE A 51 9.79 -4.13 13.10
CA PHE A 51 10.58 -3.70 14.27
C PHE A 51 9.69 -3.51 15.50
N PHE A 52 8.55 -2.84 15.35
CA PHE A 52 7.59 -2.66 16.44
C PHE A 52 7.09 -4.00 16.99
N LEU A 53 6.74 -4.95 16.11
CA LEU A 53 6.34 -6.29 16.51
C LEU A 53 7.45 -7.03 17.28
N GLU A 54 8.70 -6.96 16.77
CA GLU A 54 9.86 -7.55 17.45
C GLU A 54 10.08 -6.94 18.85
N GLU A 55 9.93 -5.62 19.01
CA GLU A 55 10.05 -4.96 20.31
C GLU A 55 8.95 -5.39 21.29
N VAL A 56 7.69 -5.44 20.84
CA VAL A 56 6.58 -5.88 21.68
C VAL A 56 6.76 -7.34 22.09
N GLN A 57 7.19 -8.22 21.18
CA GLN A 57 7.48 -9.61 21.48
C GLN A 57 8.64 -9.78 22.47
N LYS A 58 9.70 -8.97 22.37
CA LYS A 58 10.79 -8.96 23.37
C LYS A 58 10.30 -8.54 24.76
N LYS A 59 9.44 -7.52 24.83
CA LYS A 59 8.84 -7.09 26.10
C LYS A 59 7.95 -8.20 26.69
N LEU A 60 7.18 -8.88 25.84
CA LEU A 60 6.34 -10.00 26.23
C LEU A 60 7.13 -11.20 26.76
N GLN A 61 8.32 -11.47 26.23
CA GLN A 61 9.20 -12.52 26.75
C GLN A 61 9.63 -12.27 28.19
N GLY A 62 9.80 -10.99 28.57
CA GLY A 62 10.12 -10.60 29.95
C GLY A 62 8.90 -10.58 30.89
N ASP A 63 7.70 -10.37 30.34
CA ASP A 63 6.44 -10.35 31.11
C ASP A 63 5.30 -11.06 30.34
N PRO A 64 5.27 -12.42 30.36
CA PRO A 64 4.37 -13.20 29.50
C PRO A 64 2.88 -13.11 29.86
N LEU A 65 2.56 -12.67 31.08
CA LEU A 65 1.18 -12.56 31.58
C LEU A 65 0.59 -11.16 31.41
N ASN A 66 1.35 -10.24 30.80
CA ASN A 66 0.92 -8.89 30.55
C ASN A 66 -0.17 -8.84 29.48
N GLN A 67 -1.42 -8.75 29.91
CA GLN A 67 -2.58 -8.72 29.02
C GLN A 67 -2.57 -7.55 28.04
N GLN A 68 -2.01 -6.40 28.45
CA GLN A 68 -1.90 -5.23 27.57
C GLN A 68 -0.89 -5.47 26.46
N LEU A 69 0.28 -6.03 26.77
CA LEU A 69 1.28 -6.39 25.76
C LEU A 69 0.78 -7.50 24.84
N LEU A 70 0.03 -8.49 25.35
CA LEU A 70 -0.61 -9.54 24.54
C LEU A 70 -1.60 -8.94 23.53
N HIS A 71 -2.40 -7.97 23.96
CA HIS A 71 -3.33 -7.28 23.07
C HIS A 71 -2.58 -6.50 21.98
N ILE A 72 -1.60 -5.68 22.36
CA ILE A 72 -0.79 -4.88 21.43
C ILE A 72 -0.06 -5.78 20.43
N GLU A 73 0.48 -6.92 20.87
CA GLU A 73 1.15 -7.90 20.00
C GLU A 73 0.18 -8.45 18.94
N SER A 74 -1.02 -8.83 19.37
CA SER A 74 -2.06 -9.36 18.48
C SER A 74 -2.45 -8.34 17.41
N GLU A 75 -2.62 -7.08 17.79
CA GLU A 75 -2.95 -6.00 16.85
C GLU A 75 -1.80 -5.70 15.89
N ALA A 76 -0.58 -5.56 16.39
CA ALA A 76 0.62 -5.34 15.59
C ALA A 76 0.84 -6.47 14.57
N ARG A 77 0.64 -7.72 15.00
CA ARG A 77 0.73 -8.90 14.14
C ARG A 77 -0.33 -8.88 13.04
N ARG A 78 -1.57 -8.52 13.37
CA ARG A 78 -2.68 -8.40 12.42
C ARG A 78 -2.39 -7.34 11.36
N GLU A 79 -1.94 -6.17 11.78
CA GLU A 79 -1.58 -5.07 10.86
C GLU A 79 -0.41 -5.43 9.96
N TYR A 80 0.67 -5.99 10.52
CA TYR A 80 1.82 -6.45 9.76
C TYR A 80 1.41 -7.46 8.68
N LYS A 81 0.59 -8.46 9.04
CA LYS A 81 0.07 -9.47 8.09
C LYS A 81 -0.75 -8.85 6.95
N ASN A 82 -1.58 -7.84 7.26
CA ASN A 82 -2.37 -7.14 6.26
C ASN A 82 -1.47 -6.39 5.25
N THR A 83 -0.44 -5.71 5.74
CA THR A 83 0.54 -5.04 4.87
C THR A 83 1.28 -6.05 4.00
N LEU A 84 1.70 -7.18 4.58
CA LEU A 84 2.41 -8.25 3.86
C LEU A 84 1.56 -8.86 2.73
N THR A 85 0.28 -9.11 3.00
CA THR A 85 -0.66 -9.66 2.00
C THR A 85 -0.84 -8.72 0.80
N ARG A 86 -0.85 -7.41 1.06
CA ARG A 86 -0.91 -6.39 0.01
C ARG A 86 0.37 -6.36 -0.80
N GLU A 87 1.54 -6.44 -0.15
CA GLU A 87 2.83 -6.52 -0.83
C GLU A 87 2.92 -7.77 -1.73
N GLU A 88 2.56 -8.95 -1.22
CA GLU A 88 2.52 -10.19 -2.00
C GLU A 88 1.62 -10.07 -3.22
N SER A 89 0.43 -9.46 -3.06
CA SER A 89 -0.50 -9.24 -4.17
C SER A 89 0.11 -8.36 -5.26
N MET A 90 0.85 -7.32 -4.87
CA MET A 90 1.56 -6.46 -5.81
C MET A 90 2.72 -7.18 -6.51
N ILE A 91 3.51 -7.96 -5.78
CA ILE A 91 4.60 -8.77 -6.36
C ILE A 91 4.03 -9.75 -7.40
N ARG A 92 2.93 -10.44 -7.07
CA ARG A 92 2.21 -11.33 -8.00
C ARG A 92 1.67 -10.59 -9.22
N GLN A 93 1.23 -9.34 -9.07
CA GLN A 93 0.80 -8.53 -10.20
C GLN A 93 1.98 -8.15 -11.11
N LYS A 94 3.13 -7.76 -10.53
CA LYS A 94 4.35 -7.44 -11.28
C LYS A 94 4.88 -8.64 -12.06
N SER A 95 4.85 -9.85 -11.49
CA SER A 95 5.34 -11.05 -12.17
C SER A 95 4.53 -11.42 -13.42
N ARG A 96 3.28 -10.95 -13.54
CA ARG A 96 2.41 -11.17 -14.70
C ARG A 96 2.58 -10.11 -15.80
N GLN A 97 3.32 -9.03 -15.52
CA GLN A 97 3.61 -7.96 -16.48
C GLN A 97 4.95 -8.13 -17.20
N ASN A 98 5.73 -9.16 -16.84
CA ASN A 98 6.98 -9.54 -17.49
C ASN A 98 6.78 -10.70 -18.46
#